data_AF-A0A967GF52-F1
#
_entry.id   AF-A0A967GF52-F1
#
_cell.length_a   1.000
_cell.length_b   1.000
_cell.length_c   1.000
_cell.angle_alpha   90.00
_cell.angle_beta   90.00
_cell.angle_gamma   90.00
#
_symmetry.space_group_name_H-M   'P 1'
#
loop_
_entity.id
_entity.type
_entity.pdbx_description
1 polymer ?
#
loop_
_entity_poly.entity_id
_entity_poly.type
_entity_poly.pdbx_seq_one_letter_code
_entity_poly.pdbx_strand_id
1 'polypeptide(L)' 'MHVQPSSPQPEPQALAAVDLGSNSFHLLVVRPNDGELQVLDRLREMVQLGAGLNARNELSEQA' A
#
# COMPACT_ATOMS: atom_id res chain seq x y z
N MET A 1 10.41 -28.40 -35.79
CA MET A 1 10.07 -27.08 -35.22
C MET A 1 10.55 -27.06 -33.78
N HIS A 2 11.53 -26.22 -33.44
CA HIS A 2 11.98 -26.05 -32.05
C HIS A 2 11.15 -24.95 -31.40
N VAL A 3 10.31 -25.30 -30.44
CA VAL A 3 9.65 -24.35 -29.54
C VAL A 3 10.56 -24.12 -28.36
N GLN A 4 11.09 -22.91 -28.20
CA GLN A 4 11.80 -22.55 -26.97
C GLN A 4 10.75 -22.28 -25.88
N PRO A 5 10.91 -22.83 -24.66
CA PRO A 5 10.04 -22.47 -23.55
C PRO A 5 10.28 -20.99 -23.21
N SER A 6 9.22 -20.20 -23.25
CA SER A 6 9.23 -18.83 -22.72
C SER A 6 9.51 -18.93 -21.22
N SER A 7 10.64 -18.37 -20.77
CA SER A 7 10.90 -18.17 -19.36
C SER A 7 9.72 -17.42 -18.73
N PRO A 8 9.25 -17.80 -17.52
CA PRO A 8 8.17 -17.09 -16.86
C PRO A 8 8.62 -15.64 -16.67
N GLN A 9 7.96 -14.72 -17.38
CA GLN A 9 8.07 -13.31 -17.05
C GLN A 9 7.56 -13.17 -15.62
N PRO A 10 8.25 -12.42 -14.73
CA PRO A 10 7.70 -12.16 -13.43
C PRO A 10 6.33 -11.50 -13.64
N GLU A 11 5.27 -12.19 -13.21
CA GLU A 11 3.92 -11.64 -13.19
C GLU A 11 3.98 -10.25 -12.54
N PRO A 12 3.30 -9.23 -13.09
CA PRO A 12 3.36 -7.88 -12.54
C PRO A 12 3.02 -7.91 -11.05
N GLN A 13 4.04 -7.69 -10.22
CA GLN A 13 3.90 -7.83 -8.78
C GLN A 13 2.99 -6.70 -8.28
N ALA A 14 2.00 -7.05 -7.48
CA ALA A 14 1.15 -6.06 -6.84
C ALA A 14 2.02 -5.16 -5.94
N LEU A 15 1.84 -3.85 -6.08
CA LEU A 15 2.47 -2.83 -5.25
C LEU A 15 1.44 -2.31 -4.26
N ALA A 16 1.87 -2.05 -3.02
CA ALA A 16 1.04 -1.44 -2.00
C ALA A 16 1.67 -0.12 -1.55
N ALA A 17 0.84 0.92 -1.43
CA ALA A 17 1.19 2.18 -0.81
C ALA A 17 0.35 2.36 0.46
N VAL A 18 1.02 2.69 1.56
CA VAL A 18 0.38 2.99 2.85
C VAL A 18 0.67 4.45 3.20
N ASP A 19 -0.38 5.19 3.53
CA ASP A 19 -0.31 6.54 4.08
C ASP A 19 -0.90 6.54 5.49
N LEU A 20 -0.18 7.13 6.44
CA LEU A 20 -0.56 7.20 7.85
C LEU A 20 -0.67 8.66 8.26
N GLY A 21 -1.90 9.16 8.37
CA GLY A 21 -2.21 10.48 8.89
C GLY A 21 -2.73 10.43 10.32
N SER A 22 -2.77 11.58 10.98
CA SER A 22 -3.22 11.68 12.39
C SER A 22 -4.66 11.23 12.63
N ASN A 23 -5.51 11.22 11.59
CA ASN A 23 -6.94 10.93 11.67
C ASN A 23 -7.40 9.75 10.80
N SER A 24 -6.55 9.27 9.90
CA SER A 24 -6.89 8.14 9.02
C SER A 24 -5.65 7.48 8.46
N PHE A 25 -5.71 6.18 8.23
CA PHE A 25 -4.76 5.48 7.37
C PHE A 25 -5.40 5.08 6.06
N HIS A 26 -4.62 5.09 4.99
CA HIS A 26 -5.04 4.74 3.63
C HIS A 26 -4.09 3.67 3.09
N LEU A 27 -4.65 2.59 2.56
CA LEU A 27 -3.91 1.57 1.82
C LEU A 27 -4.44 1.55 0.39
N LEU A 28 -3.51 1.59 -0.56
CA LEU A 28 -3.78 1.47 -1.99
C LEU A 28 -2.96 0.31 -2.55
N VAL A 29 -3.63 -0.69 -3.11
CA VAL A 29 -2.98 -1.81 -3.79
C VAL A 29 -3.18 -1.64 -5.30
N VAL A 30 -2.09 -1.67 -6.05
CA VAL A 30 -2.09 -1.51 -7.51
C VAL A 30 -1.29 -2.61 -8.19
N ARG A 31 -1.59 -2.84 -9.47
CA ARG A 31 -0.79 -3.67 -10.36
C ARG A 31 -0.36 -2.82 -11.57
N PRO A 32 0.92 -2.78 -11.92
CA PRO A 32 1.34 -2.24 -13.20
C PRO A 32 0.72 -3.02 -14.36
N ASN A 33 0.07 -2.34 -15.29
CA ASN A 33 -0.56 -2.94 -16.46
C ASN A 33 -0.36 -2.00 -17.67
N ASP A 34 0.45 -2.41 -18.64
CA ASP A 34 0.71 -1.66 -19.89
C ASP A 34 1.09 -0.17 -19.69
N GLY A 35 1.93 0.12 -18.69
CA GLY A 35 2.36 1.50 -18.39
C GLY A 35 1.36 2.30 -17.54
N GLU A 36 0.22 1.72 -17.20
CA GLU A 36 -0.75 2.27 -16.27
C GLU A 36 -0.72 1.52 -14.91
N LEU A 37 -1.34 2.11 -13.90
CA LEU A 37 -1.54 1.48 -12.59
C LEU A 37 -3.00 1.08 -12.46
N GLN A 38 -3.28 -0.22 -12.52
CA GLN A 38 -4.59 -0.78 -12.23
C GLN A 38 -4.76 -0.84 -10.70
N VAL A 39 -5.80 -0.19 -10.17
CA VAL A 39 -6.16 -0.35 -8.75
C VAL A 39 -6.78 -1.72 -8.54
N LEU A 40 -6.23 -2.47 -7.58
CA LEU A 40 -6.75 -3.75 -7.13
C LEU A 40 -7.63 -3.60 -5.89
N ASP A 41 -7.19 -2.78 -4.93
CA ASP A 41 -7.92 -2.56 -3.69
C ASP A 41 -7.61 -1.19 -3.08
N ARG A 42 -8.54 -0.68 -2.28
CA ARG A 42 -8.43 0.56 -1.50
C ARG A 42 -9.07 0.36 -0.15
N LEU A 43 -8.31 0.63 0.90
CA LEU A 43 -8.80 0.67 2.28
C LEU A 43 -8.56 2.05 2.87
N ARG A 44 -9.55 2.54 3.60
CA ARG A 44 -9.43 3.73 4.45
C ARG A 44 -10.07 3.43 5.78
N GLU A 45 -9.34 3.66 6.85
CA GLU A 45 -9.84 3.54 8.21
C GLU A 45 -9.58 4.82 8.98
N MET A 46 -10.53 5.17 9.84
CA MET A 46 -10.39 6.29 10.76
C MET A 46 -9.48 5.85 11.91
N VAL A 47 -8.49 6.68 12.22
CA VAL A 47 -7.61 6.50 13.39
C VAL A 47 -7.58 7.81 14.18
N GLN A 48 -6.94 7.81 15.35
CA GLN A 48 -6.78 9.03 16.16
C GLN A 48 -5.34 9.14 16.69
N LEU A 49 -4.36 8.86 15.82
CA LEU A 49 -2.94 8.95 16.16
C LEU A 49 -2.57 10.32 16.74
N GLY A 50 -3.19 11.39 16.23
CA GLY A 50 -2.97 12.75 16.74
C GLY A 50 -3.38 12.93 18.21
N ALA A 51 -4.41 12.21 18.68
CA ALA A 51 -4.86 12.28 20.06
C ALA A 51 -3.90 11.56 21.03
N GLY A 52 -3.12 10.61 20.52
CA GLY A 52 -2.10 9.89 21.28
C GLY A 52 -0.73 10.57 21.32
N LEU A 53 -0.56 11.72 20.67
CA LEU A 53 0.73 12.41 20.60
C LEU A 53 0.96 13.26 21.85
N ASN A 54 2.06 13.01 22.56
CA ASN A 54 2.43 13.80 23.74
C ASN A 54 3.24 15.05 23.35
N ALA A 55 3.56 15.91 24.33
CA ALA A 55 4.33 17.15 24.11
C ALA A 55 5.78 16.93 23.62
N ARG A 56 6.27 15.68 23.61
CA ARG A 56 7.56 15.27 23.08
C ARG A 56 7.47 14.66 21.68
N ASN A 57 6.28 14.70 21.05
CA ASN A 57 5.97 14.06 19.77
C ASN A 57 6.07 12.53 19.78
N GLU A 58 5.83 11.90 20.93
CA GLU A 58 5.78 10.45 21.06
C GLU A 58 4.33 9.99 21.05
N LEU A 59 4.04 8.90 20.35
CA LEU A 59 2.73 8.25 20.35
C LEU A 59 2.57 7.39 21.60
N SER A 60 1.39 7.42 22.21
CA SER A 60 1.00 6.47 23.27
C SER A 60 0.93 5.05 22.73
N GLU A 61 1.09 4.03 23.57
CA GLU A 61 1.00 2.62 23.14
C GLU A 61 -0.37 2.23 22.55
N GLN A 62 -1.44 2.95 22.89
CA GLN A 62 -2.79 2.70 22.39
C GLN A 62 -3.09 3.43 21.08
N ALA A 63 -2.14 4.24 20.58
CA ALA A 63 -2.28 5.00 19.34
C ALA A 63 -1.77 4.16 18.15
#